data_AF-A0A4Q0MKZ1-F1
#
_entry.id   AF-A0A4Q0MKZ1-F1
#
_cell.length_a   1.000
_cell.length_b   1.000
_cell.length_c   1.000
_cell.angle_alpha   90.00
_cell.angle_beta   90.00
_cell.angle_gamma   90.00
#
_symmetry.space_group_name_H-M   'P 1'
#
loop_
_entity.id
_entity.type
_entity.pdbx_description
1 polymer ?
#
loop_
_entity_poly.entity_id
_entity_poly.type
_entity_poly.pdbx_seq_one_letter_code
_entity_poly.pdbx_strand_id
1 'polypeptide(L)'
;MEGALMKSDQKVFLSVRTDGLGARLRSLLNASYLAKRHGVHYRFIWTKNNDKSHAIYSADKTFASEYLSHHLSEPTRDGYLELPPGLHSAQGVSQTLDASDRGVIVHYDTLPLHMVDDDSDQLVGFRGLFDQIGFQSRYKRLIAATYEITLPENPIALHHRTGDIVYGSYRYMSNYNRKALPVPIAKQEILSLMDSGSNPIIFGQDEPTCKHLAASGARACLLAQDLIHFVPRDDRLGVALCEVVLMSRCREIRAGSSAFAELAAMIGGIEIVDPRSGMDDRESVEMLVGAVERGDLSQLHPLQISYAIFSAVHLGRNVLSVARRIELMNSALVHDAKNPFYWILLMSLLLADDRMDAAREAAAACVTHCFDSENVFMSSLYLAISKSVGKAKSPLAMYKTRVRMVANQHRGAASFIMALYSLAEKDIKRAKQHLEAAYTSVEMRGHVDRMNAALAAVSVSP
;
A
#
# COMPACT_ATOMS: atom_id res chain seq x y z
N MET A 1 5.46 39.07 24.40
CA MET A 1 6.02 39.11 23.03
C MET A 1 4.96 38.56 22.12
N GLU A 2 4.30 39.47 21.39
CA GLU A 2 3.22 39.18 20.45
C GLU A 2 3.73 38.30 19.32
N GLY A 3 3.23 37.07 19.24
CA GLY A 3 3.37 36.23 18.06
C GLY A 3 2.52 36.83 16.96
N ALA A 4 3.17 37.32 15.91
CA ALA A 4 2.51 37.78 14.70
C ALA A 4 1.74 36.61 14.06
N LEU A 5 0.45 36.49 14.38
CA LEU A 5 -0.53 35.80 13.55
C LEU A 5 -0.54 36.52 12.20
N MET A 6 0.03 35.90 11.17
CA MET A 6 -0.07 36.41 9.80
C MET A 6 -1.54 36.48 9.37
N LYS A 7 -1.84 37.55 8.61
CA LYS A 7 -3.18 37.90 8.10
C LYS A 7 -3.82 36.73 7.35
N SER A 8 -5.14 36.59 7.50
CA SER A 8 -6.03 35.57 6.91
C SER A 8 -6.10 35.53 5.38
N ASP A 9 -5.34 36.35 4.67
CA ASP A 9 -5.59 36.66 3.24
C ASP A 9 -4.55 36.06 2.28
N GLN A 10 -3.56 35.30 2.77
CA GLN A 10 -2.57 34.65 1.90
C GLN A 10 -2.97 33.21 1.59
N LYS A 11 -3.19 32.94 0.30
CA LYS A 11 -3.42 31.60 -0.23
C LYS A 11 -2.19 30.72 -0.03
N VAL A 12 -2.40 29.44 0.25
CA VAL A 12 -1.30 28.48 0.52
C VAL A 12 -1.45 27.18 -0.24
N PHE A 13 -0.34 26.47 -0.43
CA PHE A 13 -0.40 25.04 -0.77
C PHE A 13 -0.55 24.20 0.49
N LEU A 14 -1.57 23.33 0.53
CA LEU A 14 -1.91 22.52 1.70
C LEU A 14 -1.66 21.03 1.44
N SER A 15 -0.76 20.44 2.20
CA SER A 15 -0.58 18.97 2.24
C SER A 15 -1.55 18.34 3.25
N VAL A 16 -2.36 17.37 2.80
CA VAL A 16 -3.48 16.80 3.60
C VAL A 16 -3.43 15.29 3.79
N ARG A 17 -2.31 14.63 3.46
CA ARG A 17 -2.21 13.17 3.52
C ARG A 17 -2.21 12.67 4.97
N THR A 18 -2.94 11.57 5.20
CA THR A 18 -3.12 10.95 6.52
C THR A 18 -2.63 9.51 6.61
N ASP A 19 -2.08 8.94 5.54
CA ASP A 19 -1.61 7.56 5.47
C ASP A 19 -0.13 7.42 5.92
N GLY A 20 0.66 6.55 5.29
CA GLY A 20 2.03 6.26 5.70
C GLY A 20 3.02 7.41 5.50
N LEU A 21 4.16 7.34 6.22
CA LEU A 21 5.17 8.41 6.28
C LEU A 21 5.65 8.87 4.90
N GLY A 22 5.93 7.93 4.00
CA GLY A 22 6.38 8.21 2.64
C GLY A 22 5.42 9.11 1.86
N ALA A 23 4.13 8.77 1.86
CA ALA A 23 3.10 9.55 1.16
C ALA A 23 2.89 10.94 1.80
N ARG A 24 2.95 11.03 3.13
CA ARG A 24 2.81 12.31 3.84
C ARG A 24 3.96 13.27 3.52
N LEU A 25 5.19 12.79 3.63
CA LEU A 25 6.37 13.60 3.34
C LEU A 25 6.46 13.96 1.86
N ARG A 26 6.12 13.03 0.95
CA ARG A 26 6.05 13.34 -0.50
C ARG A 26 5.03 14.45 -0.79
N SER A 27 3.85 14.38 -0.19
CA SER A 27 2.82 15.43 -0.31
C SER A 27 3.30 16.78 0.26
N LEU A 28 4.04 16.75 1.37
CA LEU A 28 4.64 17.95 1.98
C LEU A 28 5.72 18.55 1.06
N LEU A 29 6.58 17.71 0.49
CA LEU A 29 7.61 18.14 -0.46
C LEU A 29 7.02 18.76 -1.72
N ASN A 30 5.95 18.17 -2.28
CA ASN A 30 5.24 18.76 -3.41
C ASN A 30 4.66 20.14 -3.06
N ALA A 31 4.03 20.27 -1.88
CA ALA A 31 3.48 21.55 -1.44
C ALA A 31 4.59 22.60 -1.23
N SER A 32 5.73 22.21 -0.66
CA SER A 32 6.90 23.07 -0.46
C SER A 32 7.51 23.53 -1.78
N TYR A 33 7.65 22.61 -2.75
CA TYR A 33 8.13 22.91 -4.10
C TYR A 33 7.22 23.93 -4.81
N LEU A 34 5.90 23.67 -4.84
CA LEU A 34 4.94 24.55 -5.48
C LEU A 34 4.88 25.93 -4.80
N ALA A 35 4.91 25.96 -3.46
CA ALA A 35 4.98 27.20 -2.70
C ALA A 35 6.18 28.06 -3.10
N LYS A 36 7.36 27.44 -3.20
CA LYS A 36 8.57 28.13 -3.63
C LYS A 36 8.48 28.62 -5.08
N ARG A 37 7.94 27.80 -6.00
CA ARG A 37 7.78 28.15 -7.42
C ARG A 37 6.81 29.32 -7.64
N HIS A 38 5.76 29.42 -6.83
CA HIS A 38 4.72 30.44 -6.97
C HIS A 38 4.84 31.60 -5.97
N GLY A 39 5.89 31.65 -5.15
CA GLY A 39 6.10 32.73 -4.19
C GLY A 39 5.03 32.82 -3.09
N VAL A 40 4.42 31.69 -2.73
CA VAL A 40 3.42 31.60 -1.66
C VAL A 40 3.89 30.69 -0.53
N HIS A 41 3.14 30.62 0.57
CA HIS A 41 3.47 29.71 1.68
C HIS A 41 2.88 28.31 1.45
N TYR A 42 3.44 27.32 2.14
CA TYR A 42 2.80 26.01 2.28
C TYR A 42 2.48 25.71 3.74
N ARG A 43 1.45 24.89 3.94
CA ARG A 43 1.05 24.34 5.22
C ARG A 43 0.77 22.85 5.09
N PHE A 44 0.64 22.16 6.21
CA PHE A 44 0.25 20.77 6.24
C PHE A 44 -0.66 20.44 7.42
N ILE A 45 -1.53 19.46 7.21
CA ILE A 45 -2.30 18.81 8.26
C ILE A 45 -1.54 17.57 8.71
N TRP A 46 -1.37 17.39 10.02
CA TRP A 46 -0.71 16.21 10.57
C TRP A 46 -1.56 15.53 11.64
N THR A 47 -2.39 14.60 11.21
CA THR A 47 -3.19 13.79 12.13
C THR A 47 -2.37 12.60 12.64
N LYS A 48 -2.48 12.29 13.93
CA LYS A 48 -1.92 11.05 14.46
C LYS A 48 -2.58 9.86 13.76
N ASN A 49 -1.76 8.92 13.27
CA ASN A 49 -2.26 7.64 12.79
C ASN A 49 -2.10 6.61 13.92
N ASN A 50 -3.18 5.92 14.28
CA ASN A 50 -3.13 4.86 15.28
C ASN A 50 -2.70 3.51 14.69
N ASP A 51 -2.46 3.44 13.38
CA ASP A 51 -1.93 2.25 12.73
C ASP A 51 -0.49 1.98 13.16
N LYS A 52 -0.32 0.91 13.94
CA LYS A 52 0.98 0.41 14.38
C LYS A 52 1.86 -0.06 13.22
N SER A 53 1.38 -0.17 11.99
CA SER A 53 2.20 -0.54 10.84
C SER A 53 3.05 0.62 10.30
N HIS A 54 2.68 1.87 10.63
CA HIS A 54 3.33 3.08 10.13
C HIS A 54 4.15 3.79 11.21
N ALA A 55 5.29 4.34 10.82
CA ALA A 55 6.16 5.16 11.68
C ALA A 55 5.68 6.61 11.78
N ILE A 56 4.44 6.82 12.26
CA ILE A 56 3.83 8.14 12.40
C ILE A 56 3.71 8.51 13.87
N TYR A 57 4.47 9.50 14.31
CA TYR A 57 4.33 10.10 15.64
C TYR A 57 3.45 11.35 15.59
N SER A 58 3.10 11.91 16.74
CA SER A 58 2.40 13.20 16.82
C SER A 58 3.27 14.34 16.27
N ALA A 59 2.64 15.41 15.80
CA ALA A 59 3.35 16.51 15.11
C ALA A 59 4.46 17.11 15.98
N ASP A 60 4.20 17.32 17.27
CA ASP A 60 5.15 17.81 18.28
C ASP A 60 6.34 16.86 18.51
N LYS A 61 6.14 15.55 18.31
CA LYS A 61 7.22 14.55 18.42
C LYS A 61 8.03 14.42 17.13
N THR A 62 7.50 14.85 16.00
CA THR A 62 8.13 14.74 14.67
C THR A 62 8.87 16.02 14.28
N PHE A 63 8.24 17.18 14.49
CA PHE A 63 8.71 18.48 14.03
C PHE A 63 9.04 19.41 15.21
N ALA A 64 9.97 20.33 14.99
CA ALA A 64 10.31 21.40 15.92
C ALA A 64 9.15 22.39 16.07
N SER A 65 9.03 23.00 17.25
CA SER A 65 7.94 23.93 17.57
C SER A 65 7.87 25.13 16.62
N GLU A 66 9.00 25.71 16.26
CA GLU A 66 9.11 26.81 15.30
C GLU A 66 8.54 26.42 13.92
N TYR A 67 8.89 25.23 13.44
CA TYR A 67 8.37 24.73 12.16
C TYR A 67 6.85 24.52 12.21
N LEU A 68 6.34 24.00 13.34
CA LEU A 68 4.91 23.83 13.54
C LEU A 68 4.17 25.17 13.56
N SER A 69 4.70 26.21 14.20
CA SER A 69 4.04 27.52 14.25
C SER A 69 3.88 28.17 12.87
N HIS A 70 4.77 27.86 11.92
CA HIS A 70 4.71 28.39 10.56
C HIS A 70 3.88 27.53 9.61
N HIS A 71 3.91 26.20 9.76
CA HIS A 71 3.43 25.29 8.72
C HIS A 71 2.27 24.38 9.14
N LEU A 72 2.03 24.12 10.43
CA LEU A 72 0.92 23.26 10.84
C LEU A 72 -0.42 23.98 10.60
N SER A 73 -1.38 23.32 9.98
CA SER A 73 -2.74 23.83 9.79
C SER A 73 -3.76 23.01 10.58
N GLU A 74 -4.88 23.65 10.89
CA GLU A 74 -6.08 22.97 11.39
C GLU A 74 -6.60 21.97 10.36
N PRO A 75 -7.24 20.87 10.79
CA PRO A 75 -7.68 19.79 9.90
C PRO A 75 -8.96 20.12 9.12
N THR A 76 -8.95 21.23 8.36
CA THR A 76 -10.06 21.64 7.48
C THR A 76 -9.62 21.68 6.02
N ARG A 77 -10.55 21.37 5.12
CA ARG A 77 -10.40 21.48 3.67
C ARG A 77 -11.26 22.62 3.08
N ASP A 78 -12.04 23.30 3.90
CA ASP A 78 -12.99 24.30 3.43
C ASP A 78 -12.25 25.49 2.82
N GLY A 79 -12.68 25.93 1.64
CA GLY A 79 -12.06 27.03 0.89
C GLY A 79 -10.80 26.65 0.11
N TYR A 80 -10.41 25.36 0.08
CA TYR A 80 -9.30 24.89 -0.76
C TYR A 80 -9.82 24.17 -2.01
N LEU A 81 -9.10 24.34 -3.13
CA LEU A 81 -9.32 23.57 -4.36
C LEU A 81 -8.31 22.42 -4.47
N GLU A 82 -8.69 21.27 -5.01
CA GLU A 82 -7.77 20.16 -5.27
C GLU A 82 -7.08 20.34 -6.63
N LEU A 83 -5.77 20.12 -6.69
CA LEU A 83 -5.08 19.97 -7.98
C LEU A 83 -5.44 18.63 -8.60
N PRO A 84 -5.92 18.61 -9.86
CA PRO A 84 -6.11 17.37 -10.58
C PRO A 84 -4.79 16.57 -10.64
N PRO A 85 -4.84 15.24 -10.45
CA PRO A 85 -3.68 14.39 -10.70
C PRO A 85 -3.18 14.60 -12.14
N GLY A 86 -1.88 14.80 -12.32
CA GLY A 86 -1.29 15.00 -13.64
C GLY A 86 -1.33 16.44 -14.18
N LEU A 87 -1.80 17.43 -13.40
CA LEU A 87 -1.69 18.83 -13.80
C LEU A 87 -0.24 19.32 -13.58
N HIS A 88 0.50 19.49 -14.69
CA HIS A 88 1.93 19.78 -14.65
C HIS A 88 2.32 21.18 -15.12
N SER A 89 1.40 21.92 -15.73
CA SER A 89 1.72 23.26 -16.22
C SER A 89 1.67 24.29 -15.09
N ALA A 90 2.70 25.13 -15.01
CA ALA A 90 2.74 26.26 -14.08
C ALA A 90 1.47 27.13 -14.20
N GLN A 91 0.97 27.33 -15.43
CA GLN A 91 -0.26 28.08 -15.68
C GLN A 91 -1.50 27.42 -15.03
N GLY A 92 -1.65 26.10 -15.16
CA GLY A 92 -2.79 25.39 -14.56
C GLY A 92 -2.77 25.46 -13.03
N VAL A 93 -1.58 25.36 -12.43
CA VAL A 93 -1.40 25.52 -10.98
C VAL A 93 -1.77 26.95 -10.55
N SER A 94 -1.28 27.98 -11.25
CA SER A 94 -1.62 29.38 -10.95
C SER A 94 -3.12 29.66 -11.06
N GLN A 95 -3.78 29.18 -12.13
CA GLN A 95 -5.22 29.34 -12.30
C GLN A 95 -6.02 28.71 -11.17
N THR A 96 -5.62 27.52 -10.72
CA THR A 96 -6.27 26.83 -9.59
C THR A 96 -6.06 27.60 -8.29
N LEU A 97 -4.85 28.13 -8.08
CA LEU A 97 -4.54 28.97 -6.94
C LEU A 97 -5.37 30.26 -6.94
N ASP A 98 -5.47 30.94 -8.08
CA ASP A 98 -6.25 32.17 -8.25
C ASP A 98 -7.75 31.96 -8.05
N ALA A 99 -8.29 30.81 -8.47
CA ALA A 99 -9.69 30.46 -8.29
C ALA A 99 -10.07 30.02 -6.86
N SER A 100 -9.07 29.66 -6.04
CA SER A 100 -9.31 29.20 -4.66
C SER A 100 -9.49 30.36 -3.67
N ASP A 101 -10.26 30.14 -2.60
CA ASP A 101 -10.42 31.14 -1.53
C ASP A 101 -9.21 31.16 -0.60
N ARG A 102 -8.73 29.98 -0.19
CA ARG A 102 -7.66 29.81 0.80
C ARG A 102 -6.40 29.15 0.25
N GLY A 103 -6.47 28.62 -0.97
CA GLY A 103 -5.36 27.95 -1.61
C GLY A 103 -5.70 26.57 -2.14
N VAL A 104 -4.67 25.75 -2.27
CA VAL A 104 -4.72 24.55 -3.09
C VAL A 104 -4.24 23.32 -2.31
N ILE A 105 -5.03 22.26 -2.32
CA ILE A 105 -4.65 20.95 -1.79
C ILE A 105 -3.69 20.26 -2.76
N VAL A 106 -2.57 19.82 -2.21
CA VAL A 106 -1.52 19.09 -2.92
C VAL A 106 -1.51 17.65 -2.43
N HIS A 107 -1.54 16.72 -3.38
CA HIS A 107 -1.42 15.29 -3.14
C HIS A 107 0.00 14.80 -3.46
N TYR A 108 0.31 13.57 -3.04
CA TYR A 108 1.62 12.99 -3.27
C TYR A 108 1.86 12.68 -4.76
N ASP A 109 0.81 12.43 -5.53
CA ASP A 109 0.80 12.14 -6.97
C ASP A 109 0.55 13.37 -7.87
N THR A 110 0.48 14.57 -7.28
CA THR A 110 0.33 15.83 -8.03
C THR A 110 1.50 16.09 -8.97
N LEU A 111 2.74 15.84 -8.50
CA LEU A 111 3.95 16.03 -9.29
C LEU A 111 4.55 14.68 -9.72
N PRO A 112 5.11 14.60 -10.94
CA PRO A 112 5.85 13.42 -11.39
C PRO A 112 7.08 13.21 -10.49
N LEU A 113 7.58 11.97 -10.44
CA LEU A 113 8.79 11.63 -9.68
C LEU A 113 10.03 12.33 -10.25
N HIS A 114 10.03 12.54 -11.56
CA HIS A 114 11.03 13.28 -12.30
C HIS A 114 10.31 14.46 -12.95
N MET A 115 10.66 15.68 -12.54
CA MET A 115 10.21 16.86 -13.25
C MET A 115 10.95 16.89 -14.59
N VAL A 116 10.21 16.81 -15.69
CA VAL A 116 10.70 17.22 -17.01
C VAL A 116 10.35 18.69 -17.11
N ASP A 117 11.24 19.58 -16.69
CA ASP A 117 11.07 20.98 -17.05
C ASP A 117 11.49 21.13 -18.51
N ASP A 118 10.51 21.42 -19.38
CA ASP A 118 10.75 22.37 -20.46
C ASP A 118 11.09 23.71 -19.79
N ASP A 119 12.25 24.25 -20.12
CA ASP A 119 12.83 25.53 -19.67
C ASP A 119 13.45 25.59 -18.26
N SER A 120 14.77 25.34 -18.23
CA SER A 120 15.81 26.09 -17.50
C SER A 120 15.76 26.31 -15.97
N ASP A 121 14.71 25.92 -15.26
CA ASP A 121 14.64 26.09 -13.81
C ASP A 121 15.39 24.97 -13.07
N GLN A 122 16.69 25.19 -12.86
CA GLN A 122 17.52 24.50 -11.86
C GLN A 122 17.03 24.72 -10.40
N LEU A 123 15.79 25.18 -10.22
CA LEU A 123 15.25 25.69 -8.96
C LEU A 123 14.80 24.54 -8.06
N VAL A 124 15.79 23.99 -7.35
CA VAL A 124 15.71 23.22 -6.10
C VAL A 124 15.47 21.72 -6.25
N GLY A 125 16.55 20.93 -6.07
CA GLY A 125 16.43 19.50 -5.82
C GLY A 125 15.64 19.22 -4.54
N PHE A 126 14.76 18.21 -4.57
CA PHE A 126 13.92 17.81 -3.44
C PHE A 126 14.72 17.46 -2.17
N ARG A 127 16.00 17.09 -2.30
CA ARG A 127 16.92 16.98 -1.15
C ARG A 127 16.98 18.26 -0.33
N GLY A 128 17.15 19.41 -0.98
CA GLY A 128 17.21 20.70 -0.27
C GLY A 128 15.89 21.04 0.42
N LEU A 129 14.75 20.71 -0.20
CA LEU A 129 13.43 20.88 0.43
C LEU A 129 13.24 19.92 1.62
N PHE A 130 13.72 18.69 1.51
CA PHE A 130 13.68 17.71 2.60
C PHE A 130 14.54 18.13 3.79
N ASP A 131 15.76 18.61 3.53
CA ASP A 131 16.68 19.08 4.57
C ASP A 131 16.15 20.35 5.27
N GLN A 132 15.29 21.13 4.60
CA GLN A 132 14.59 22.29 5.17
C GLN A 132 13.37 21.93 6.04
N ILE A 133 12.90 20.69 5.99
CA ILE A 133 11.82 20.27 6.91
C ILE A 133 12.32 20.42 8.34
N GLY A 134 11.56 21.14 9.15
CA GLY A 134 11.90 21.41 10.54
C GLY A 134 11.64 20.21 11.44
N PHE A 135 12.30 19.09 11.20
CA PHE A 135 12.30 17.94 12.10
C PHE A 135 12.85 18.30 13.48
N GLN A 136 12.44 17.55 14.50
CA GLN A 136 13.05 17.61 15.84
C GLN A 136 14.58 17.43 15.77
N SER A 137 15.33 18.11 16.65
CA SER A 137 16.79 18.13 16.62
C SER A 137 17.42 16.75 16.68
N ARG A 138 16.78 15.79 17.37
CA ARG A 138 17.24 14.39 17.37
C ARG A 138 17.23 13.76 15.97
N TYR A 139 16.16 13.97 15.20
CA TYR A 139 16.03 13.40 13.86
C TYR A 139 16.93 14.10 12.86
N LYS A 140 17.14 15.42 12.99
CA LYS A 140 18.16 16.14 12.21
C LYS A 140 19.55 15.55 12.39
N ARG A 141 19.94 15.20 13.63
CA ARG A 141 21.23 14.54 13.90
C ARG A 141 21.30 13.13 13.29
N LEU A 142 20.23 12.35 13.38
CA LEU A 142 20.19 11.01 12.77
C LEU A 142 20.29 11.08 11.24
N ILE A 143 19.57 12.01 10.61
CA ILE A 143 19.64 12.27 9.17
C ILE A 143 21.07 12.67 8.76
N ALA A 144 21.68 13.62 9.50
CA ALA A 144 23.06 14.03 9.26
C ALA A 144 24.04 12.86 9.37
N ALA A 145 23.97 12.07 10.45
CA ALA A 145 24.80 10.88 10.62
C ALA A 145 24.60 9.84 9.50
N THR A 146 23.38 9.76 8.96
CA THR A 146 23.07 8.86 7.82
C THR A 146 23.75 9.32 6.53
N TYR A 147 23.89 10.63 6.30
CA TYR A 147 24.63 11.15 5.15
C TYR A 147 26.13 10.81 5.20
N GLU A 148 26.69 10.65 6.39
CA GLU A 148 28.11 10.30 6.60
C GLU A 148 28.42 8.80 6.42
N ILE A 149 27.40 7.93 6.29
CA ILE A 149 27.62 6.49 6.07
C ILE A 149 28.31 6.29 4.72
N THR A 150 29.47 5.64 4.69
CA THR A 150 30.12 5.21 3.45
C THR A 150 29.31 4.09 2.79
N LEU A 151 28.91 4.30 1.54
CA LEU A 151 28.25 3.28 0.73
C LEU A 151 29.23 2.64 -0.25
N PRO A 152 28.95 1.40 -0.72
CA PRO A 152 29.66 0.82 -1.85
C PRO A 152 29.57 1.73 -3.09
N GLU A 153 30.51 1.55 -4.03
CA GLU A 153 30.44 2.21 -5.32
C GLU A 153 29.16 1.81 -6.07
N ASN A 154 28.47 2.78 -6.66
CA ASN A 154 27.21 2.60 -7.40
C ASN A 154 26.16 1.71 -6.68
N PRO A 155 25.76 2.07 -5.45
CA PRO A 155 24.93 1.20 -4.63
C PRO A 155 23.52 1.09 -5.21
N ILE A 156 22.94 -0.11 -5.23
CA ILE A 156 21.56 -0.34 -5.69
C ILE A 156 20.71 -0.67 -4.47
N ALA A 157 19.58 0.02 -4.30
CA ALA A 157 18.63 -0.31 -3.24
C ALA A 157 17.63 -1.37 -3.72
N LEU A 158 17.38 -2.41 -2.93
CA LEU A 158 16.23 -3.30 -3.10
C LEU A 158 15.24 -3.06 -1.96
N HIS A 159 14.10 -2.46 -2.26
CA HIS A 159 13.05 -2.20 -1.27
C HIS A 159 12.02 -3.33 -1.24
N HIS A 160 12.17 -4.22 -0.27
CA HIS A 160 11.25 -5.33 -0.01
C HIS A 160 10.09 -4.87 0.88
N ARG A 161 9.10 -4.22 0.27
CA ARG A 161 7.88 -3.76 0.96
C ARG A 161 6.98 -4.94 1.29
N THR A 162 6.71 -5.18 2.58
CA THR A 162 5.78 -6.23 3.02
C THR A 162 4.82 -5.69 4.07
N GLY A 163 5.27 -5.46 5.31
CA GLY A 163 4.54 -4.80 6.39
C GLY A 163 3.05 -5.16 6.48
N ASP A 164 2.19 -4.15 6.59
CA ASP A 164 0.73 -4.23 6.53
C ASP A 164 0.14 -4.90 5.28
N ILE A 165 0.85 -4.95 4.14
CA ILE A 165 0.37 -5.61 2.91
C ILE A 165 0.43 -7.15 3.04
N VAL A 166 1.39 -7.68 3.79
CA VAL A 166 1.52 -9.13 4.03
C VAL A 166 1.00 -9.53 5.41
N TYR A 167 1.29 -8.70 6.43
CA TYR A 167 1.05 -9.02 7.84
C TYR A 167 -0.14 -8.25 8.45
N GLY A 168 -0.59 -7.17 7.82
CA GLY A 168 -1.68 -6.31 8.30
C GLY A 168 -2.97 -6.45 7.50
N SER A 169 -3.91 -5.55 7.72
CA SER A 169 -5.25 -5.60 7.10
C SER A 169 -5.26 -5.34 5.59
N TYR A 170 -4.20 -4.73 5.04
CA TYR A 170 -4.10 -4.53 3.59
C TYR A 170 -3.92 -5.84 2.81
N ARG A 171 -3.53 -6.93 3.47
CA ARG A 171 -3.50 -8.28 2.86
C ARG A 171 -4.88 -8.79 2.43
N TYR A 172 -5.95 -8.19 2.97
CA TYR A 172 -7.33 -8.50 2.61
C TYR A 172 -7.77 -7.77 1.32
N MET A 173 -6.86 -7.13 0.59
CA MET A 173 -7.22 -6.25 -0.53
C MET A 173 -6.47 -6.59 -1.81
N SER A 174 -7.15 -6.50 -2.95
CA SER A 174 -6.56 -6.84 -4.26
C SER A 174 -5.64 -5.75 -4.85
N ASN A 175 -5.63 -4.53 -4.32
CA ASN A 175 -5.04 -3.34 -4.95
C ASN A 175 -3.58 -3.06 -4.56
N TYR A 176 -2.96 -3.90 -3.73
CA TYR A 176 -1.58 -3.72 -3.27
C TYR A 176 -0.60 -4.78 -3.75
N ASN A 177 -1.05 -5.68 -4.62
CA ASN A 177 -0.24 -6.75 -5.20
C ASN A 177 0.95 -6.26 -6.05
N ARG A 178 0.92 -5.01 -6.55
CA ARG A 178 2.08 -4.38 -7.24
C ARG A 178 2.99 -3.58 -6.31
N LYS A 179 2.57 -3.35 -5.05
CA LYS A 179 3.33 -2.56 -4.07
C LYS A 179 4.33 -3.41 -3.31
N ALA A 180 3.90 -4.60 -2.88
CA ALA A 180 4.76 -5.57 -2.22
C ALA A 180 5.38 -6.51 -3.25
N LEU A 181 6.59 -6.97 -2.96
CA LEU A 181 7.35 -7.88 -3.82
C LEU A 181 7.35 -9.27 -3.17
N PRO A 182 6.88 -10.32 -3.84
CA PRO A 182 7.01 -11.67 -3.30
C PRO A 182 8.48 -12.08 -3.19
N VAL A 183 8.81 -12.83 -2.14
CA VAL A 183 10.18 -13.26 -1.85
C VAL A 183 10.87 -13.96 -3.02
N PRO A 184 10.23 -14.87 -3.79
CA PRO A 184 10.89 -15.48 -4.96
C PRO A 184 11.33 -14.47 -6.02
N ILE A 185 10.50 -13.47 -6.32
CA ILE A 185 10.84 -12.42 -7.30
C ILE A 185 11.97 -11.54 -6.74
N ALA A 186 11.91 -11.17 -5.45
CA ALA A 186 12.97 -10.40 -4.81
C ALA A 186 14.31 -11.16 -4.83
N LYS A 187 14.29 -12.47 -4.58
CA LYS A 187 15.46 -13.33 -4.66
C LYS A 187 16.05 -13.37 -6.07
N GLN A 188 15.21 -13.51 -7.10
CA GLN A 188 15.69 -13.49 -8.48
C GLN A 188 16.33 -12.15 -8.85
N GLU A 189 15.74 -11.03 -8.42
CA GLU A 189 16.32 -9.70 -8.65
C GLU A 189 17.71 -9.58 -7.99
N ILE A 190 17.87 -10.08 -6.75
CA ILE A 190 19.18 -10.09 -6.08
C ILE A 190 20.20 -10.87 -6.90
N LEU A 191 19.85 -12.07 -7.35
CA LEU A 191 20.75 -12.90 -8.15
C LEU A 191 21.13 -12.21 -9.47
N SER A 192 20.15 -11.64 -10.19
CA SER A 192 20.39 -10.90 -11.44
C SER A 192 21.31 -9.69 -11.23
N LEU A 193 21.13 -8.95 -10.14
CA LEU A 193 22.00 -7.82 -9.82
C LEU A 193 23.43 -8.29 -9.51
N MET A 194 23.58 -9.40 -8.79
CA MET A 194 24.89 -9.99 -8.50
C MET A 194 25.61 -10.48 -9.75
N ASP A 195 24.89 -11.14 -10.66
CA ASP A 195 25.44 -11.61 -11.93
C ASP A 195 25.92 -10.45 -12.82
N SER A 196 25.27 -9.27 -12.71
CA SER A 196 25.72 -8.03 -13.36
C SER A 196 26.84 -7.28 -12.60
N GLY A 197 27.38 -7.87 -11.52
CA GLY A 197 28.49 -7.32 -10.74
C GLY A 197 28.08 -6.39 -9.59
N SER A 198 26.78 -6.17 -9.35
CA SER A 198 26.30 -5.29 -8.29
C SER A 198 26.09 -6.03 -6.95
N ASN A 199 26.10 -5.34 -5.82
CA ASN A 199 25.57 -5.87 -4.54
C ASN A 199 24.42 -5.00 -4.08
N PRO A 200 23.17 -5.48 -4.05
CA PRO A 200 22.09 -4.66 -3.56
C PRO A 200 22.18 -4.47 -2.04
N ILE A 201 21.71 -3.31 -1.58
CA ILE A 201 21.40 -3.04 -0.18
C ILE A 201 19.91 -3.31 0.02
N ILE A 202 19.56 -4.18 0.97
CA ILE A 202 18.18 -4.59 1.20
C ILE A 202 17.53 -3.70 2.25
N PHE A 203 16.39 -3.12 1.89
CA PHE A 203 15.55 -2.28 2.75
C PHE A 203 14.21 -2.99 2.98
N GLY A 204 13.83 -3.24 4.23
CA GLY A 204 12.57 -3.90 4.53
C GLY A 204 12.26 -3.93 6.02
N GLN A 205 10.96 -4.05 6.31
CA GLN A 205 10.43 -3.99 7.67
C GLN A 205 10.52 -5.32 8.42
N ASP A 206 10.63 -6.43 7.70
CA ASP A 206 10.59 -7.78 8.23
C ASP A 206 11.99 -8.39 8.25
N GLU A 207 12.67 -8.27 9.39
CA GLU A 207 14.08 -8.64 9.55
C GLU A 207 14.38 -10.11 9.18
N PRO A 208 13.60 -11.13 9.62
CA PRO A 208 13.84 -12.52 9.20
C PRO A 208 13.83 -12.71 7.68
N THR A 209 12.86 -12.12 6.98
CA THR A 209 12.78 -12.21 5.51
C THR A 209 13.91 -11.44 4.84
N CYS A 210 14.29 -10.27 5.37
CA CYS A 210 15.42 -9.51 4.82
C CYS A 210 16.75 -10.27 4.98
N LYS A 211 16.96 -10.94 6.12
CA LYS A 211 18.12 -11.81 6.35
C LYS A 211 18.14 -13.01 5.40
N HIS A 212 16.99 -13.63 5.18
CA HIS A 212 16.86 -14.71 4.19
C HIS A 212 17.22 -14.25 2.77
N LEU A 213 16.70 -13.08 2.36
CA LEU A 213 17.04 -12.48 1.07
C LEU A 213 18.52 -12.12 0.98
N ALA A 214 19.12 -11.55 2.03
CA ALA A 214 20.54 -11.19 2.04
C ALA A 214 21.47 -12.40 1.87
N ALA A 215 21.05 -13.58 2.32
CA ALA A 215 21.81 -14.82 2.22
C ALA A 215 21.60 -15.56 0.88
N SER A 216 20.85 -15.00 -0.07
CA SER A 216 20.38 -15.75 -1.25
C SER A 216 21.42 -15.93 -2.38
N GLY A 217 22.51 -15.17 -2.40
CA GLY A 217 23.50 -15.18 -3.49
C GLY A 217 24.89 -15.68 -3.09
N ALA A 218 25.84 -15.59 -4.01
CA ALA A 218 27.24 -16.03 -3.81
C ALA A 218 27.98 -15.28 -2.68
N ARG A 219 27.48 -14.08 -2.34
CA ARG A 219 27.94 -13.26 -1.22
C ARG A 219 26.72 -12.64 -0.53
N ALA A 220 26.86 -12.31 0.75
CA ALA A 220 25.80 -11.67 1.48
C ALA A 220 25.55 -10.23 0.98
N CYS A 221 24.28 -9.87 0.80
CA CYS A 221 23.87 -8.47 0.60
C CYS A 221 24.05 -7.67 1.89
N LEU A 222 24.18 -6.34 1.76
CA LEU A 222 24.09 -5.45 2.91
C LEU A 222 22.63 -5.26 3.33
N LEU A 223 22.37 -5.21 4.63
CA LEU A 223 21.07 -4.80 5.16
C LEU A 223 21.12 -3.32 5.56
N ALA A 224 20.10 -2.55 5.18
CA ALA A 224 19.99 -1.16 5.60
C ALA A 224 20.04 -1.02 7.13
N GLN A 225 19.39 -1.93 7.86
CA GLN A 225 19.35 -1.95 9.32
C GLN A 225 20.74 -2.10 9.96
N ASP A 226 21.68 -2.78 9.31
CA ASP A 226 23.05 -2.92 9.80
C ASP A 226 23.85 -1.63 9.57
N LEU A 227 23.54 -0.88 8.50
CA LEU A 227 24.16 0.41 8.20
C LEU A 227 23.69 1.52 9.14
N ILE A 228 22.45 1.45 9.62
CA ILE A 228 21.85 2.42 10.55
C ILE A 228 21.78 1.92 12.00
N HIS A 229 22.67 1.01 12.40
CA HIS A 229 22.69 0.37 13.72
C HIS A 229 22.78 1.36 14.91
N PHE A 230 23.21 2.60 14.67
CA PHE A 230 23.23 3.68 15.66
C PHE A 230 21.84 4.23 16.01
N VAL A 231 20.81 3.87 15.25
CA VAL A 231 19.42 4.24 15.53
C VAL A 231 18.77 3.16 16.41
N PRO A 232 18.21 3.51 17.59
CA PRO A 232 17.45 2.56 18.38
C PRO A 232 16.30 1.94 17.58
N ARG A 233 16.17 0.61 17.62
CA ARG A 233 15.17 -0.13 16.83
C ARG A 233 13.72 0.22 17.19
N ASP A 234 13.48 0.69 18.40
CA ASP A 234 12.18 1.16 18.88
C ASP A 234 11.86 2.60 18.44
N ASP A 235 12.84 3.39 18.00
CA ASP A 235 12.62 4.69 17.33
C ASP A 235 12.28 4.49 15.85
N ARG A 236 11.07 3.98 15.62
CA ARG A 236 10.59 3.63 14.28
C ARG A 236 10.57 4.80 13.30
N LEU A 237 10.34 6.02 13.78
CA LEU A 237 10.42 7.23 12.96
C LEU A 237 11.88 7.53 12.59
N GLY A 238 12.81 7.43 13.54
CA GLY A 238 14.24 7.55 13.27
C GLY A 238 14.71 6.55 12.22
N VAL A 239 14.38 5.26 12.41
CA VAL A 239 14.70 4.18 11.45
C VAL A 239 14.16 4.51 10.07
N ALA A 240 12.88 4.89 9.96
CA ALA A 240 12.24 5.20 8.69
C ALA A 240 12.88 6.41 7.99
N LEU A 241 13.22 7.49 8.71
CA LEU A 241 13.90 8.65 8.13
C LEU A 241 15.31 8.30 7.64
N CYS A 242 16.07 7.55 8.43
CA CYS A 242 17.40 7.10 8.05
C CYS A 242 17.36 6.15 6.84
N GLU A 243 16.42 5.21 6.78
CA GLU A 243 16.26 4.33 5.61
C GLU A 243 15.91 5.10 4.33
N VAL A 244 15.02 6.11 4.40
CA VAL A 244 14.71 6.97 3.24
C VAL A 244 15.96 7.70 2.77
N VAL A 245 16.70 8.31 3.69
CA VAL A 245 17.93 9.06 3.36
C VAL A 245 18.98 8.14 2.77
N LEU A 246 19.21 6.98 3.38
CA LEU A 246 20.17 5.99 2.89
C LEU A 246 19.79 5.47 1.49
N MET A 247 18.52 5.16 1.27
CA MET A 247 17.99 4.71 -0.01
C MET A 247 18.12 5.79 -1.10
N SER A 248 17.89 7.07 -0.75
CA SER A 248 18.01 8.20 -1.69
C SER A 248 19.43 8.45 -2.21
N ARG A 249 20.44 7.86 -1.55
CA ARG A 249 21.85 7.94 -1.93
C ARG A 249 22.30 6.79 -2.84
N CYS A 250 21.40 5.85 -3.14
CA CYS A 250 21.66 4.78 -4.09
C CYS A 250 21.63 5.31 -5.53
N ARG A 251 22.27 4.61 -6.47
CA ARG A 251 22.22 4.90 -7.90
C ARG A 251 20.80 4.77 -8.44
N GLU A 252 20.08 3.75 -7.97
CA GLU A 252 18.72 3.41 -8.39
C GLU A 252 18.02 2.58 -7.30
N ILE A 253 16.70 2.49 -7.40
CA ILE A 253 15.86 1.73 -6.47
C ILE A 253 15.11 0.63 -7.23
N ARG A 254 15.26 -0.62 -6.78
CA ARG A 254 14.46 -1.78 -7.18
C ARG A 254 13.29 -1.94 -6.23
N ALA A 255 12.08 -1.60 -6.67
CA ALA A 255 10.90 -1.61 -5.83
C ALA A 255 9.58 -1.76 -6.61
N GLY A 256 8.52 -2.20 -5.92
CA GLY A 256 7.15 -1.98 -6.36
C GLY A 256 6.70 -0.52 -6.17
N SER A 257 5.42 -0.22 -6.36
CA SER A 257 4.84 1.14 -6.24
C SER A 257 4.64 1.62 -4.78
N SER A 258 5.73 1.66 -4.02
CA SER A 258 5.78 2.09 -2.62
C SER A 258 6.03 3.60 -2.52
N ALA A 259 5.12 4.34 -1.88
CA ALA A 259 5.30 5.77 -1.61
C ALA A 259 6.55 6.08 -0.77
N PHE A 260 7.08 5.09 -0.05
CA PHE A 260 8.33 5.20 0.70
C PHE A 260 9.55 5.19 -0.23
N ALA A 261 9.58 4.27 -1.21
CA ALA A 261 10.59 4.24 -2.25
C ALA A 261 10.50 5.48 -3.15
N GLU A 262 9.28 5.89 -3.50
CA GLU A 262 9.02 7.12 -4.30
C GLU A 262 9.52 8.39 -3.60
N LEU A 263 9.39 8.47 -2.27
CA LEU A 263 9.98 9.57 -1.50
C LEU A 263 11.51 9.56 -1.59
N ALA A 264 12.15 8.40 -1.42
CA ALA A 264 13.60 8.29 -1.54
C ALA A 264 14.09 8.61 -2.96
N ALA A 265 13.38 8.13 -3.98
CA ALA A 265 13.62 8.45 -5.38
C ALA A 265 13.55 9.96 -5.65
N MET A 266 12.50 10.61 -5.15
CA MET A 266 12.30 12.04 -5.26
C MET A 266 13.44 12.83 -4.59
N ILE A 267 13.83 12.46 -3.36
CA ILE A 267 14.94 13.11 -2.64
C ILE A 267 16.27 12.94 -3.39
N GLY A 268 16.54 11.72 -3.89
CA GLY A 268 17.78 11.38 -4.58
C GLY A 268 17.85 11.89 -6.02
N GLY A 269 16.71 12.19 -6.63
CA GLY A 269 16.63 12.40 -8.09
C GLY A 269 16.96 11.14 -8.87
N ILE A 270 16.61 9.96 -8.35
CA ILE A 270 16.99 8.64 -8.89
C ILE A 270 15.78 7.83 -9.33
N GLU A 271 15.98 6.92 -10.27
CA GLU A 271 14.91 6.11 -10.84
C GLU A 271 14.46 4.96 -9.93
N ILE A 272 13.19 4.60 -10.07
CA ILE A 272 12.63 3.35 -9.54
C ILE A 272 12.40 2.41 -10.72
N VAL A 273 13.00 1.22 -10.63
CA VAL A 273 12.79 0.13 -11.58
C VAL A 273 11.99 -0.97 -10.90
N ASP A 274 10.87 -1.35 -11.50
CA ASP A 274 10.04 -2.47 -11.03
C ASP A 274 10.81 -3.78 -11.31
N PRO A 275 11.13 -4.60 -10.28
CA PRO A 275 11.85 -5.87 -10.48
C PRO A 275 11.12 -6.87 -11.41
N ARG A 276 9.84 -6.62 -11.69
CA ARG A 276 9.02 -7.43 -12.59
C ARG A 276 9.08 -6.94 -14.04
N SER A 277 9.71 -5.80 -14.32
CA SER A 277 9.72 -5.19 -15.67
C SER A 277 10.44 -6.06 -16.72
N GLY A 278 11.39 -6.89 -16.30
CA GLY A 278 12.11 -7.84 -17.16
C GLY A 278 11.51 -9.24 -17.22
N MET A 279 10.36 -9.49 -16.59
CA MET A 279 9.72 -10.81 -16.55
C MET A 279 8.32 -10.76 -17.16
N ASP A 280 7.97 -11.75 -17.96
CA ASP A 280 6.59 -11.92 -18.37
C ASP A 280 5.73 -12.57 -17.27
N ASP A 281 4.40 -12.55 -17.46
CA ASP A 281 3.45 -13.12 -16.51
C ASP A 281 3.67 -14.64 -16.33
N ARG A 282 4.14 -15.36 -17.35
CA ARG A 282 4.37 -16.81 -17.28
C ARG A 282 5.63 -17.12 -16.47
N GLU A 283 6.75 -16.47 -16.76
CA GLU A 283 8.01 -16.61 -16.04
C GLU A 283 7.82 -16.30 -14.55
N SER A 284 7.11 -15.21 -14.25
CA SER A 284 6.78 -14.83 -12.87
C SER A 284 5.96 -15.90 -12.16
N VAL A 285 4.97 -16.48 -12.85
CA VAL A 285 4.10 -17.53 -12.28
C VAL A 285 4.86 -18.82 -12.05
N GLU A 286 5.67 -19.27 -13.02
CA GLU A 286 6.48 -20.48 -12.91
C GLU A 286 7.46 -20.39 -11.74
N MET A 287 8.11 -19.23 -11.57
CA MET A 287 9.01 -18.99 -10.46
C MET A 287 8.29 -19.04 -9.10
N LEU A 288 7.14 -18.36 -8.98
CA LEU A 288 6.37 -18.32 -7.74
C LEU A 288 5.82 -19.70 -7.37
N VAL A 289 5.20 -20.39 -8.32
CA VAL A 289 4.62 -21.73 -8.11
C VAL A 289 5.74 -22.72 -7.79
N GLY A 290 6.80 -22.74 -8.59
CA GLY A 290 7.93 -23.65 -8.37
C GLY A 290 8.60 -23.46 -7.00
N ALA A 291 8.75 -22.21 -6.54
CA ALA A 291 9.31 -21.94 -5.21
C ALA A 291 8.42 -22.45 -4.07
N VAL A 292 7.10 -22.35 -4.22
CA VAL A 292 6.14 -22.89 -3.26
C VAL A 292 6.19 -24.43 -3.25
N GLU A 293 6.17 -25.06 -4.42
CA GLU A 293 6.13 -26.52 -4.55
C GLU A 293 7.42 -27.21 -4.08
N ARG A 294 8.58 -26.57 -4.28
CA ARG A 294 9.86 -27.05 -3.75
C ARG A 294 10.03 -26.82 -2.25
N GLY A 295 9.15 -26.04 -1.62
CA GLY A 295 9.25 -25.69 -0.21
C GLY A 295 10.35 -24.67 0.10
N ASP A 296 10.79 -23.88 -0.90
CA ASP A 296 11.88 -22.89 -0.78
C ASP A 296 11.55 -21.81 0.28
N LEU A 297 10.25 -21.60 0.56
CA LEU A 297 9.73 -20.60 1.48
C LEU A 297 9.38 -21.16 2.88
N SER A 298 9.63 -22.44 3.14
CA SER A 298 9.20 -23.14 4.37
C SER A 298 9.75 -22.54 5.68
N GLN A 299 10.90 -21.86 5.61
CA GLN A 299 11.54 -21.20 6.75
C GLN A 299 11.00 -19.78 7.03
N LEU A 300 10.12 -19.28 6.17
CA LEU A 300 9.53 -17.94 6.29
C LEU A 300 8.18 -17.99 6.98
N HIS A 301 7.70 -16.83 7.39
CA HIS A 301 6.37 -16.71 7.97
C HIS A 301 5.30 -17.24 6.99
N PRO A 302 4.30 -18.02 7.43
CA PRO A 302 3.28 -18.60 6.54
C PRO A 302 2.59 -17.58 5.62
N LEU A 303 2.38 -16.36 6.12
CA LEU A 303 1.80 -15.27 5.32
C LEU A 303 2.63 -14.89 4.09
N GLN A 304 3.96 -15.04 4.10
CA GLN A 304 4.80 -14.85 2.91
C GLN A 304 4.51 -15.91 1.85
N ILE A 305 4.31 -17.17 2.27
CA ILE A 305 3.94 -18.28 1.39
C ILE A 305 2.58 -17.99 0.76
N SER A 306 1.60 -17.65 1.59
CA SER A 306 0.25 -17.31 1.12
C SER A 306 0.24 -16.14 0.12
N TYR A 307 1.11 -15.14 0.35
CA TYR A 307 1.24 -13.97 -0.51
C TYR A 307 1.92 -14.30 -1.85
N ALA A 308 2.94 -15.17 -1.84
CA ALA A 308 3.56 -15.68 -3.06
C ALA A 308 2.55 -16.47 -3.92
N ILE A 309 1.76 -17.34 -3.29
CA ILE A 309 0.70 -18.10 -3.98
C ILE A 309 -0.36 -17.17 -4.57
N PHE A 310 -0.85 -16.21 -3.78
CA PHE A 310 -1.82 -15.22 -4.28
C PHE A 310 -1.25 -14.42 -5.46
N SER A 311 0.01 -14.02 -5.38
CA SER A 311 0.68 -13.29 -6.46
C SER A 311 0.74 -14.13 -7.75
N ALA A 312 1.02 -15.43 -7.64
CA ALA A 312 0.97 -16.36 -8.77
C ALA A 312 -0.44 -16.49 -9.36
N VAL A 313 -1.47 -16.62 -8.52
CA VAL A 313 -2.87 -16.67 -8.98
C VAL A 313 -3.29 -15.38 -9.68
N HIS A 314 -2.83 -14.22 -9.19
CA HIS A 314 -3.14 -12.92 -9.78
C HIS A 314 -2.49 -12.73 -11.16
N LEU A 315 -1.18 -12.97 -11.26
CA LEU A 315 -0.42 -12.85 -12.52
C LEU A 315 -0.85 -13.92 -13.51
N GLY A 316 -1.08 -15.14 -13.03
CA GLY A 316 -1.46 -16.30 -13.83
C GLY A 316 -2.89 -16.29 -14.33
N ARG A 317 -3.60 -15.16 -14.34
CA ARG A 317 -5.00 -15.09 -14.81
C ARG A 317 -5.20 -15.56 -16.26
N ASN A 318 -4.16 -15.37 -17.09
CA ASN A 318 -4.14 -15.75 -18.50
C ASN A 318 -3.18 -16.92 -18.78
N VAL A 319 -2.50 -17.43 -17.76
CA VAL A 319 -1.46 -18.47 -17.87
C VAL A 319 -1.92 -19.78 -17.23
N LEU A 320 -2.62 -19.70 -16.10
CA LEU A 320 -3.08 -20.84 -15.32
C LEU A 320 -4.54 -21.19 -15.65
N SER A 321 -4.84 -22.48 -15.70
CA SER A 321 -6.22 -22.96 -15.77
C SER A 321 -7.01 -22.55 -14.51
N VAL A 322 -8.35 -22.54 -14.62
CA VAL A 322 -9.22 -22.29 -13.45
C VAL A 322 -8.96 -23.34 -12.37
N ALA A 323 -8.91 -24.63 -12.74
CA ALA A 323 -8.60 -25.72 -11.82
C ALA A 323 -7.28 -25.51 -11.06
N ARG A 324 -6.22 -25.12 -11.76
CA ARG A 324 -4.92 -24.87 -11.13
C ARG A 324 -4.95 -23.69 -10.17
N ARG A 325 -5.70 -22.63 -10.49
CA ARG A 325 -5.90 -21.49 -9.58
C ARG A 325 -6.70 -21.88 -8.34
N ILE A 326 -7.68 -22.78 -8.47
CA ILE A 326 -8.42 -23.33 -7.32
C ILE A 326 -7.48 -24.10 -6.39
N GLU A 327 -6.65 -24.99 -6.94
CA GLU A 327 -5.63 -25.74 -6.17
C GLU A 327 -4.70 -24.80 -5.39
N LEU A 328 -4.15 -23.80 -6.08
CA LEU A 328 -3.27 -22.80 -5.47
C LEU A 328 -4.01 -22.01 -4.38
N MET A 329 -5.24 -21.56 -4.62
CA MET A 329 -5.98 -20.82 -3.59
C MET A 329 -6.32 -21.66 -2.36
N ASN A 330 -6.61 -22.96 -2.53
CA ASN A 330 -6.73 -23.87 -1.40
C ASN A 330 -5.42 -23.96 -0.61
N SER A 331 -4.28 -24.06 -1.29
CA SER A 331 -2.96 -24.03 -0.65
C SER A 331 -2.67 -22.71 0.07
N ALA A 332 -3.02 -21.55 -0.51
CA ALA A 332 -2.88 -20.26 0.14
C ALA A 332 -3.65 -20.17 1.46
N LEU A 333 -4.86 -20.75 1.51
CA LEU A 333 -5.72 -20.77 2.68
C LEU A 333 -5.21 -21.68 3.80
N VAL A 334 -4.37 -22.68 3.51
CA VAL A 334 -3.66 -23.43 4.55
C VAL A 334 -2.74 -22.50 5.35
N HIS A 335 -2.17 -21.48 4.70
CA HIS A 335 -1.24 -20.54 5.31
C HIS A 335 -1.89 -19.23 5.82
N ASP A 336 -3.06 -18.85 5.30
CA ASP A 336 -3.81 -17.66 5.73
C ASP A 336 -5.34 -17.88 5.67
N ALA A 337 -5.84 -18.83 6.47
CA ALA A 337 -7.28 -19.12 6.57
C ALA A 337 -8.13 -17.92 7.05
N LYS A 338 -7.50 -16.91 7.66
CA LYS A 338 -8.19 -15.72 8.18
C LYS A 338 -8.32 -14.61 7.13
N ASN A 339 -7.92 -14.85 5.88
CA ASN A 339 -7.99 -13.87 4.80
C ASN A 339 -9.35 -13.95 4.07
N PRO A 340 -10.31 -13.05 4.35
CA PRO A 340 -11.62 -13.10 3.70
C PRO A 340 -11.52 -12.90 2.18
N PHE A 341 -10.51 -12.17 1.70
CA PHE A 341 -10.32 -11.95 0.27
C PHE A 341 -9.93 -13.24 -0.46
N TYR A 342 -9.11 -14.10 0.14
CA TYR A 342 -8.75 -15.40 -0.45
C TYR A 342 -9.95 -16.33 -0.56
N TRP A 343 -10.81 -16.37 0.46
CA TRP A 343 -12.06 -17.12 0.40
C TRP A 343 -12.98 -16.60 -0.72
N ILE A 344 -13.15 -15.29 -0.84
CA ILE A 344 -13.99 -14.71 -1.90
C ILE A 344 -13.43 -15.02 -3.29
N LEU A 345 -12.10 -14.98 -3.46
CA LEU A 345 -11.45 -15.35 -4.70
C LEU A 345 -11.64 -16.83 -5.01
N LEU A 346 -11.46 -17.72 -4.04
CA LEU A 346 -11.68 -19.16 -4.18
C LEU A 346 -13.13 -19.46 -4.58
N MET A 347 -14.12 -18.90 -3.87
CA MET A 347 -15.53 -19.07 -4.21
C MET A 347 -15.83 -18.60 -5.64
N SER A 348 -15.26 -17.47 -6.06
CA SER A 348 -15.44 -16.94 -7.41
C SER A 348 -14.85 -17.87 -8.47
N LEU A 349 -13.69 -18.47 -8.21
CA LEU A 349 -13.07 -19.46 -9.09
C LEU A 349 -13.90 -20.76 -9.16
N LEU A 350 -14.37 -21.28 -8.02
CA LEU A 350 -15.20 -22.49 -7.97
C LEU A 350 -16.51 -22.32 -8.73
N LEU A 351 -17.17 -21.17 -8.62
CA LEU A 351 -18.36 -20.85 -9.40
C LEU A 351 -18.05 -20.69 -10.90
N ALA A 352 -16.86 -20.20 -11.24
CA ALA A 352 -16.39 -20.15 -12.63
C ALA A 352 -16.07 -21.54 -13.22
N ASP A 353 -15.82 -22.52 -12.35
CA ASP A 353 -15.56 -23.92 -12.70
C ASP A 353 -16.80 -24.82 -12.55
N ASP A 354 -17.97 -24.23 -12.28
CA ASP A 354 -19.24 -24.94 -12.03
C ASP A 354 -19.22 -25.90 -10.82
N ARG A 355 -18.27 -25.71 -9.88
CA ARG A 355 -18.11 -26.49 -8.65
C ARG A 355 -18.95 -25.92 -7.51
N MET A 356 -20.26 -26.06 -7.65
CA MET A 356 -21.25 -25.41 -6.77
C MET A 356 -21.17 -25.84 -5.31
N ASP A 357 -20.99 -27.14 -5.02
CA ASP A 357 -20.95 -27.63 -3.63
C ASP A 357 -19.67 -27.20 -2.92
N ALA A 358 -18.53 -27.29 -3.60
CA ALA A 358 -17.26 -26.76 -3.08
C ALA A 358 -17.33 -25.24 -2.84
N ALA A 359 -18.04 -24.48 -3.68
CA ALA A 359 -18.24 -23.05 -3.44
C ALA A 359 -19.08 -22.77 -2.18
N ARG A 360 -20.05 -23.65 -1.86
CA ARG A 360 -20.82 -23.56 -0.60
C ARG A 360 -19.94 -23.89 0.60
N GLU A 361 -19.14 -24.96 0.51
CA GLU A 361 -18.19 -25.33 1.57
C GLU A 361 -17.18 -24.21 1.84
N ALA A 362 -16.65 -23.58 0.79
CA ALA A 362 -15.75 -22.43 0.92
C ALA A 362 -16.45 -21.21 1.55
N ALA A 363 -17.74 -20.99 1.27
CA ALA A 363 -18.53 -19.94 1.93
C ALA A 363 -18.70 -20.23 3.43
N ALA A 364 -19.05 -21.45 3.79
CA ALA A 364 -19.18 -21.87 5.19
C ALA A 364 -17.85 -21.75 5.93
N ALA A 365 -16.76 -22.21 5.33
CA ALA A 365 -15.40 -22.11 5.88
C ALA A 365 -14.95 -20.65 6.04
N CYS A 366 -15.25 -19.78 5.07
CA CYS A 366 -15.03 -18.34 5.19
C CYS A 366 -15.74 -17.78 6.43
N VAL A 367 -16.97 -18.22 6.68
CA VAL A 367 -17.71 -17.77 7.86
C VAL A 367 -17.07 -18.28 9.14
N THR A 368 -16.73 -19.55 9.20
CA THR A 368 -16.08 -20.14 10.37
C THR A 368 -14.73 -19.48 10.68
N HIS A 369 -13.85 -19.34 9.69
CA HIS A 369 -12.49 -18.87 9.92
C HIS A 369 -12.36 -17.34 10.08
N CYS A 370 -13.28 -16.56 9.51
CA CYS A 370 -13.18 -15.11 9.53
C CYS A 370 -14.09 -14.42 10.57
N PHE A 371 -15.02 -15.12 11.23
CA PHE A 371 -16.08 -14.50 12.06
C PHE A 371 -15.92 -14.71 13.58
N ASP A 372 -14.77 -15.14 14.08
CA ASP A 372 -14.56 -15.42 15.51
C ASP A 372 -14.34 -14.15 16.41
N SER A 373 -14.62 -12.93 15.94
CA SER A 373 -14.66 -11.75 16.84
C SER A 373 -15.51 -10.59 16.29
N GLU A 374 -16.30 -9.96 17.18
CA GLU A 374 -17.39 -9.01 16.84
C GLU A 374 -16.97 -7.69 16.17
N ASN A 375 -15.68 -7.34 16.06
CA ASN A 375 -15.27 -5.99 15.59
C ASN A 375 -14.27 -5.94 14.42
N VAL A 376 -13.61 -7.04 14.05
CA VAL A 376 -12.61 -7.05 12.95
C VAL A 376 -13.21 -7.47 11.60
N PHE A 377 -14.36 -8.14 11.65
CA PHE A 377 -15.03 -8.76 10.51
C PHE A 377 -15.58 -7.75 9.49
N MET A 378 -16.46 -6.84 9.92
CA MET A 378 -17.14 -5.93 8.99
C MET A 378 -16.15 -4.99 8.32
N SER A 379 -15.15 -4.50 9.03
CA SER A 379 -14.11 -3.63 8.46
C SER A 379 -13.23 -4.37 7.46
N SER A 380 -12.80 -5.61 7.75
CA SER A 380 -11.93 -6.41 6.86
C SER A 380 -12.64 -6.92 5.62
N LEU A 381 -13.88 -7.41 5.77
CA LEU A 381 -14.73 -7.85 4.67
C LEU A 381 -15.20 -6.67 3.81
N TYR A 382 -15.67 -5.59 4.44
CA TYR A 382 -15.96 -4.35 3.72
C TYR A 382 -14.72 -3.82 3.00
N LEU A 383 -13.54 -3.86 3.60
CA LEU A 383 -12.30 -3.42 2.95
C LEU A 383 -11.94 -4.31 1.75
N ALA A 384 -12.05 -5.63 1.91
CA ALA A 384 -11.82 -6.60 0.84
C ALA A 384 -12.74 -6.37 -0.36
N ILE A 385 -14.02 -6.05 -0.10
CA ILE A 385 -15.01 -5.93 -1.15
C ILE A 385 -15.10 -4.48 -1.68
N SER A 386 -15.23 -3.45 -0.83
CA SER A 386 -15.36 -2.03 -1.25
C SER A 386 -14.17 -1.48 -2.04
N LYS A 387 -12.98 -2.05 -1.87
CA LYS A 387 -11.76 -1.62 -2.59
C LYS A 387 -11.40 -2.53 -3.77
N SER A 388 -12.08 -3.66 -3.91
CA SER A 388 -11.94 -4.60 -5.03
C SER A 388 -13.10 -4.49 -6.04
N VAL A 389 -14.30 -4.13 -5.59
CA VAL A 389 -15.53 -4.09 -6.40
C VAL A 389 -15.73 -2.68 -6.92
N GLY A 390 -15.49 -2.48 -8.22
CA GLY A 390 -15.55 -1.17 -8.88
C GLY A 390 -14.29 -0.84 -9.70
N LYS A 391 -13.21 -1.59 -9.52
CA LYS A 391 -12.01 -1.49 -10.37
C LYS A 391 -12.04 -2.58 -11.43
N ALA A 392 -12.13 -2.20 -12.70
CA ALA A 392 -12.17 -3.14 -13.84
C ALA A 392 -11.01 -4.17 -13.85
N LYS A 393 -9.90 -3.87 -13.16
CA LYS A 393 -8.71 -4.74 -13.06
C LYS A 393 -8.66 -5.65 -11.83
N SER A 394 -9.68 -5.64 -10.95
CA SER A 394 -9.70 -6.56 -9.79
C SER A 394 -10.03 -7.99 -10.23
N PRO A 395 -9.36 -9.03 -9.69
CA PRO A 395 -9.71 -10.43 -9.96
C PRO A 395 -11.19 -10.76 -9.70
N LEU A 396 -11.83 -10.09 -8.74
CA LEU A 396 -13.24 -10.31 -8.39
C LEU A 396 -14.21 -9.72 -9.43
N ALA A 397 -13.83 -8.62 -10.10
CA ALA A 397 -14.68 -7.97 -11.08
C ALA A 397 -14.97 -8.89 -12.30
N MET A 398 -14.01 -9.76 -12.65
CA MET A 398 -14.14 -10.71 -13.76
C MET A 398 -15.24 -11.75 -13.52
N TYR A 399 -15.41 -12.20 -12.28
CA TYR A 399 -16.37 -13.25 -11.94
C TYR A 399 -17.74 -12.71 -11.55
N LYS A 400 -17.85 -11.41 -11.27
CA LYS A 400 -19.08 -10.77 -10.81
C LYS A 400 -20.29 -11.04 -11.70
N THR A 401 -20.12 -10.99 -13.02
CA THR A 401 -21.21 -11.26 -13.97
C THR A 401 -21.72 -12.70 -13.84
N ARG A 402 -20.81 -13.67 -13.74
CA ARG A 402 -21.17 -15.08 -13.60
C ARG A 402 -21.78 -15.38 -12.22
N VAL A 403 -21.22 -14.83 -11.15
CA VAL A 403 -21.80 -14.92 -9.80
C VAL A 403 -23.21 -14.34 -9.78
N ARG A 404 -23.44 -13.20 -10.44
CA ARG A 404 -24.77 -12.59 -10.56
C ARG A 404 -25.76 -13.49 -11.31
N MET A 405 -25.34 -14.10 -12.42
CA MET A 405 -26.18 -15.04 -13.16
C MET A 405 -26.62 -16.22 -12.29
N VAL A 406 -25.69 -16.79 -11.52
CA VAL A 406 -25.98 -17.92 -10.62
C VAL A 406 -26.84 -17.48 -9.42
N ALA A 407 -26.65 -16.26 -8.89
CA ALA A 407 -27.46 -15.71 -7.82
C ALA A 407 -28.91 -15.43 -8.25
N ASN A 408 -29.12 -15.03 -9.50
CA ASN A 408 -30.47 -14.85 -10.07
C ASN A 408 -31.26 -16.17 -10.17
N GLN A 409 -30.59 -17.32 -10.03
CA GLN A 409 -31.23 -18.63 -9.90
C GLN A 409 -31.51 -19.00 -8.42
N HIS A 410 -31.47 -18.03 -7.50
CA HIS A 410 -31.69 -18.19 -6.06
C HIS A 410 -30.79 -19.25 -5.40
N ARG A 411 -29.54 -19.36 -5.85
CA ARG A 411 -28.56 -20.28 -5.25
C ARG A 411 -27.93 -19.64 -4.02
N GLY A 412 -28.08 -20.28 -2.85
CA GLY A 412 -27.70 -19.75 -1.54
C GLY A 412 -26.32 -19.08 -1.46
N ALA A 413 -25.25 -19.78 -1.87
CA ALA A 413 -23.89 -19.24 -1.83
C ALA A 413 -23.66 -18.08 -2.82
N ALA A 414 -24.21 -18.17 -4.03
CA ALA A 414 -24.09 -17.09 -5.01
C ALA A 414 -24.88 -15.84 -4.58
N SER A 415 -26.07 -16.03 -4.00
CA SER A 415 -26.85 -14.97 -3.36
C SER A 415 -26.08 -14.34 -2.19
N PHE A 416 -25.45 -15.14 -1.33
CA PHE A 416 -24.61 -14.63 -0.24
C PHE A 416 -23.45 -13.78 -0.77
N ILE A 417 -22.72 -14.25 -1.78
CA ILE A 417 -21.63 -13.48 -2.41
C ILE A 417 -22.18 -12.22 -3.10
N MET A 418 -23.37 -12.27 -3.70
CA MET A 418 -24.00 -11.07 -4.28
C MET A 418 -24.46 -10.07 -3.22
N ALA A 419 -24.84 -10.54 -2.03
CA ALA A 419 -25.09 -9.66 -0.89
C ALA A 419 -23.80 -8.94 -0.46
N LEU A 420 -22.69 -9.68 -0.39
CA LEU A 420 -21.35 -9.12 -0.16
C LEU A 420 -20.99 -8.05 -1.22
N TYR A 421 -21.17 -8.36 -2.51
CA TYR A 421 -20.97 -7.41 -3.61
C TYR A 421 -21.83 -6.15 -3.44
N SER A 422 -23.11 -6.31 -3.11
CA SER A 422 -24.06 -5.18 -2.99
C SER A 422 -23.75 -4.29 -1.79
N LEU A 423 -23.30 -4.87 -0.66
CA LEU A 423 -22.81 -4.11 0.50
C LEU A 423 -21.63 -3.22 0.12
N ALA A 424 -20.69 -3.73 -0.68
CA ALA A 424 -19.54 -2.94 -1.12
C ALA A 424 -19.91 -1.81 -2.09
N GLU A 425 -20.98 -1.98 -2.86
CA GLU A 425 -21.56 -0.94 -3.69
C GLU A 425 -22.40 0.06 -2.88
N LYS A 426 -22.47 -0.10 -1.55
CA LYS A 426 -23.33 0.65 -0.63
C LYS A 426 -24.82 0.54 -0.97
N ASP A 427 -25.22 -0.52 -1.68
CA ASP A 427 -26.60 -0.83 -1.99
C ASP A 427 -27.18 -1.78 -0.93
N ILE A 428 -27.52 -1.21 0.23
CA ILE A 428 -28.02 -1.95 1.39
C ILE A 428 -29.34 -2.67 1.05
N LYS A 429 -30.19 -2.07 0.22
CA LYS A 429 -31.46 -2.67 -0.19
C LYS A 429 -31.21 -3.97 -0.97
N ARG A 430 -30.32 -3.91 -1.97
CA ARG A 430 -29.96 -5.08 -2.77
C ARG A 430 -29.19 -6.13 -1.98
N ALA A 431 -28.36 -5.69 -1.03
CA ALA A 431 -27.69 -6.60 -0.11
C ALA A 431 -28.70 -7.42 0.72
N LYS A 432 -29.72 -6.77 1.28
CA LYS A 432 -30.79 -7.45 2.03
C LYS A 432 -31.58 -8.42 1.14
N GLN A 433 -31.93 -8.02 -0.07
CA GLN A 433 -32.60 -8.92 -1.04
C GLN A 433 -31.78 -10.18 -1.35
N HIS A 434 -30.46 -10.02 -1.53
CA HIS A 434 -29.58 -11.15 -1.77
C HIS A 434 -29.36 -12.01 -0.51
N LEU A 435 -29.39 -11.43 0.70
CA LEU A 435 -29.38 -12.19 1.95
C LEU A 435 -30.67 -12.99 2.13
N GLU A 436 -31.83 -12.40 1.85
CA GLU A 436 -33.12 -13.10 1.87
C GLU A 436 -33.11 -14.27 0.88
N ALA A 437 -32.61 -14.05 -0.34
CA ALA A 437 -32.42 -15.10 -1.34
C ALA A 437 -31.36 -16.13 -0.95
N ALA A 438 -30.44 -15.82 -0.04
CA ALA A 438 -29.49 -16.78 0.52
C ALA A 438 -30.14 -17.59 1.66
N TYR A 439 -31.02 -16.97 2.44
CA TYR A 439 -31.72 -17.56 3.59
C TYR A 439 -32.67 -18.71 3.21
N THR A 440 -33.10 -18.76 1.95
CA THR A 440 -33.91 -19.87 1.43
C THR A 440 -33.12 -21.18 1.39
N SER A 441 -31.78 -21.15 1.36
CA SER A 441 -30.91 -22.32 1.51
C SER A 441 -30.72 -22.63 2.99
N VAL A 442 -31.18 -23.81 3.43
CA VAL A 442 -31.12 -24.24 4.84
C VAL A 442 -29.70 -24.17 5.39
N GLU A 443 -28.73 -24.53 4.56
CA GLU A 443 -27.29 -24.57 4.87
C GLU A 443 -26.70 -23.16 5.07
N MET A 444 -27.34 -22.11 4.56
CA MET A 444 -26.86 -20.73 4.66
C MET A 444 -27.52 -19.94 5.79
N ARG A 445 -28.59 -20.44 6.43
CA ARG A 445 -29.38 -19.68 7.41
C ARG A 445 -28.54 -19.16 8.58
N GLY A 446 -27.76 -20.03 9.21
CA GLY A 446 -26.88 -19.63 10.32
C GLY A 446 -25.79 -18.63 9.92
N HIS A 447 -25.34 -18.66 8.67
CA HIS A 447 -24.37 -17.71 8.13
C HIS A 447 -25.01 -16.34 7.84
N VAL A 448 -26.21 -16.34 7.28
CA VAL A 448 -27.00 -15.13 7.04
C VAL A 448 -27.41 -14.48 8.36
N ASP A 449 -27.77 -15.25 9.38
CA ASP A 449 -28.11 -14.73 10.72
C ASP A 449 -26.93 -13.97 11.35
N ARG A 450 -25.71 -14.55 11.28
CA ARG A 450 -24.49 -13.86 11.74
C ARG A 450 -24.20 -12.58 10.95
N MET A 451 -24.43 -12.59 9.64
CA MET A 451 -24.22 -11.41 8.79
C MET A 451 -25.27 -10.32 9.04
N ASN A 452 -26.53 -10.70 9.26
CA ASN A 452 -27.59 -9.79 9.67
C ASN A 452 -27.30 -9.14 11.03
N ALA A 453 -26.82 -9.91 12.00
CA ALA A 453 -26.38 -9.38 13.29
C ALA A 453 -25.23 -8.37 13.13
N ALA A 454 -24.22 -8.69 12.31
CA ALA A 454 -23.12 -7.78 12.00
C ALA A 454 -23.58 -6.50 11.28
N LEU A 455 -24.53 -6.60 10.35
CA LEU A 455 -25.12 -5.44 9.66
C LEU A 455 -25.95 -4.56 10.59
N ALA A 456 -26.69 -5.15 11.52
CA ALA A 456 -27.44 -4.42 12.54
C ALA A 456 -26.48 -3.62 13.45
N ALA A 457 -25.35 -4.20 13.86
CA ALA A 457 -24.35 -3.51 14.67
C ALA A 457 -23.72 -2.29 13.95
N VAL A 458 -23.50 -2.38 12.64
CA VAL A 458 -22.96 -1.26 11.82
C VAL A 458 -24.00 -0.16 11.60
N SER A 459 -25.29 -0.50 11.55
CA SER A 459 -26.38 0.46 11.31
C SER A 459 -26.74 1.32 12.54
N VAL A 460 -26.21 0.98 13.72
CA VAL A 460 -26.53 1.61 15.02
C VAL A 460 -25.37 2.47 15.54
N SER A 461 -24.19 2.40 14.92
CA SER A 461 -23.05 3.27 15.25
C SER A 461 -23.05 4.50 14.33
N PRO A 462 -23.11 5.74 14.86
CA PRO A 462 -23.10 6.98 14.07
C PRO A 462 -21.88 7.11 13.15
#